data_AF-A0A7S0L8J8-F1
#
_entry.id   AF-A0A7S0L8J8-F1
#
_cell.length_a   1.000
_cell.length_b   1.000
_cell.length_c   1.000
_cell.angle_alpha   90.00
_cell.angle_beta   90.00
_cell.angle_gamma   90.00
#
_symmetry.space_group_name_H-M   'P 1'
#
loop_
_entity.id
_entity.type
_entity.pdbx_description
1 polymer ?
#
loop_
_entity_poly.entity_id
_entity_poly.type
_entity_poly.pdbx_seq_one_letter_code
_entity_poly.pdbx_strand_id
1 'polypeptide(L)'
;AGHRGGGRSSGRRGVRHRGVHKRGAEQGATPPFPPLGENANGSAMKEACPSRKYDVCFGKALGMRYSVLDAFSPRQPNSSALEVISSGLRKVGIQCSPRAAHTGERPDTTSPPPEHMRRSSLLSAALLVNASATMQLDADLGLISSFVSTSAPRPDQGRRLRCDSPVEGLNSRLLLLLGIPSHFSKRGRLRRDAARRGWLASAHVGTAALGCFLLSAYTPAAELTALFSEAREHGDMLFVHAAETGWLVTTPTRYSNYTRLGRQMPTFKQYAFFQLAAELLPAVPFVGKVDDDTAVNTRLLLPLLDSLRCVPDTFIGAINWAALVPRAVWSGVRADRCGFGWGLGASLSNYGRSFGTQGKKDFQPACDDVGAVPPLPYATGAGYIFSARVLRYVATDKQVVRWVSEARGAERESLQWQKFEDTTTGYWLSYYQSALKYINIGRWVHDFRCSERGGQAREGGGLYRPPALKSLFVHGLKFGGFSFAQESMTPPAVPYSHR
;
A
#
# COMPACT_ATOMS: atom_id res chain seq x y z
N ALA A 1 7.41 80.64 -3.84
CA ALA A 1 8.29 79.88 -4.76
C ALA A 1 7.46 78.71 -5.30
N GLY A 2 6.88 78.76 -6.50
CA GLY A 2 7.58 78.67 -7.81
C GLY A 2 8.04 77.21 -8.00
N HIS A 3 7.60 76.38 -8.94
CA HIS A 3 7.13 76.63 -10.30
C HIS A 3 6.16 75.53 -10.79
N ARG A 4 5.23 75.95 -11.65
CA ARG A 4 4.41 75.15 -12.56
C ARG A 4 5.23 74.69 -13.77
N GLY A 5 4.79 73.60 -14.41
CA GLY A 5 5.15 73.27 -15.79
C GLY A 5 4.29 72.13 -16.34
N GLY A 6 3.13 72.47 -16.90
CA GLY A 6 2.29 71.54 -17.69
C GLY A 6 2.58 71.67 -19.19
N GLY A 7 2.35 70.60 -19.94
CA GLY A 7 2.39 70.58 -21.40
C GLY A 7 1.62 69.38 -21.96
N ARG A 8 0.60 69.65 -22.78
CA ARG A 8 -0.35 68.71 -23.38
C ARG A 8 0.07 68.30 -24.81
N SER A 9 -0.26 67.05 -25.15
CA SER A 9 -0.94 66.56 -26.37
C SER A 9 -0.24 66.39 -27.74
N SER A 10 -0.76 65.35 -28.44
CA SER A 10 -0.67 64.94 -29.85
C SER A 10 0.55 64.08 -30.23
N GLY A 11 0.50 63.02 -31.04
CA GLY A 11 -0.56 62.34 -31.76
C GLY A 11 0.03 61.45 -32.89
N ARG A 12 -0.31 60.15 -32.89
CA ARG A 12 -0.39 59.17 -34.03
C ARG A 12 0.87 58.64 -34.78
N ARG A 13 0.67 57.37 -35.22
CA ARG A 13 1.40 56.48 -36.16
C ARG A 13 2.64 55.79 -35.55
N GLY A 14 2.81 54.47 -35.53
CA GLY A 14 2.23 53.40 -36.34
C GLY A 14 3.35 52.70 -37.09
N VAL A 15 4.05 51.73 -36.48
CA VAL A 15 4.87 50.74 -37.19
C VAL A 15 4.74 49.39 -36.48
N ARG A 16 4.06 48.46 -37.15
CA ARG A 16 4.11 47.03 -36.86
C ARG A 16 5.47 46.52 -37.33
N HIS A 17 6.34 46.09 -36.40
CA HIS A 17 7.38 45.12 -36.75
C HIS A 17 6.94 43.73 -36.30
N ARG A 18 6.44 42.96 -37.27
CA ARG A 18 6.54 41.50 -37.27
C ARG A 18 8.02 41.15 -37.22
N GLY A 19 8.42 40.38 -36.22
CA GLY A 19 9.80 39.96 -36.01
C GLY A 19 9.86 38.56 -35.42
N VAL A 20 9.54 37.58 -36.25
CA VAL A 20 10.09 36.22 -36.28
C VAL A 20 10.10 35.42 -34.97
N HIS A 21 9.17 34.45 -34.94
CA HIS A 21 9.32 33.19 -34.21
C HIS A 21 10.74 32.61 -34.36
N LYS A 22 11.56 32.67 -33.31
CA LYS A 22 12.54 31.61 -33.08
C LYS A 22 11.84 30.50 -32.29
N ARG A 23 11.13 29.64 -33.04
CA ARG A 23 10.97 28.24 -32.63
C ARG A 23 12.34 27.60 -32.76
N GLY A 24 13.16 27.74 -31.73
CA GLY A 24 14.20 26.76 -31.44
C GLY A 24 13.48 25.52 -30.95
N ALA A 25 13.12 24.64 -31.88
CA ALA A 25 12.84 23.26 -31.54
C ALA A 25 14.17 22.70 -31.02
N GLU A 26 14.35 22.68 -29.69
CA GLU A 26 15.36 21.82 -29.07
C GLU A 26 14.99 20.38 -29.42
N GLN A 27 15.68 19.90 -30.44
CA GLN A 27 15.74 18.50 -30.82
C GLN A 27 16.43 17.73 -29.69
N GLY A 28 15.75 16.71 -29.18
CA GLY A 28 16.38 15.40 -28.99
C GLY A 28 17.08 15.10 -27.67
N ALA A 29 17.11 15.98 -26.66
CA ALA A 29 17.59 15.56 -25.35
C ALA A 29 16.48 14.78 -24.62
N THR A 30 16.66 13.46 -24.48
CA THR A 30 15.85 12.67 -23.54
C THR A 30 16.00 13.32 -22.16
N PRO A 31 14.90 13.69 -21.48
CA PRO A 31 15.02 14.34 -20.18
C PRO A 31 15.82 13.43 -19.23
N PRO A 32 16.72 14.00 -18.41
CA PRO A 32 17.51 13.22 -17.48
C PRO A 32 16.59 12.41 -16.56
N PHE A 33 16.93 11.14 -16.34
CA PHE A 33 16.23 10.32 -15.37
C PHE A 33 16.64 10.74 -13.96
N PRO A 34 15.69 11.05 -13.07
CA PRO A 34 16.05 11.34 -11.69
C PRO A 34 16.53 10.04 -11.00
N PRO A 35 17.42 10.11 -10.00
CA PRO A 35 17.90 8.94 -9.28
C PRO A 35 16.72 8.26 -8.56
N LEU A 36 16.44 7.01 -8.88
CA LEU A 36 15.32 6.26 -8.32
C LEU A 36 15.79 5.35 -7.19
N GLY A 37 15.03 5.30 -6.08
CA GLY A 37 15.36 4.42 -4.96
C GLY A 37 16.62 4.84 -4.19
N GLU A 38 17.15 6.04 -4.43
CA GLU A 38 18.31 6.57 -3.73
C GLU A 38 18.02 7.98 -3.21
N ASN A 39 18.67 8.35 -2.10
CA ASN A 39 18.58 9.71 -1.58
C ASN A 39 19.00 10.69 -2.68
N ALA A 40 18.15 11.67 -2.97
CA ALA A 40 18.49 12.65 -4.00
C ALA A 40 19.74 13.43 -3.59
N ASN A 41 20.69 13.53 -4.51
CA ASN A 41 21.72 14.55 -4.42
C ASN A 41 21.10 15.87 -4.89
N GLY A 42 20.74 16.74 -3.94
CA GLY A 42 20.08 18.02 -4.24
C GLY A 42 20.88 18.89 -5.22
N SER A 43 22.21 18.84 -5.19
CA SER A 43 23.06 19.56 -6.16
C SER A 43 22.91 18.99 -7.57
N ALA A 44 22.98 17.66 -7.71
CA ALA A 44 22.78 17.00 -9.01
C ALA A 44 21.36 17.20 -9.55
N MET A 45 20.34 17.21 -8.68
CA MET A 45 18.95 17.48 -9.07
C MET A 45 18.77 18.92 -9.56
N LYS A 46 19.40 19.90 -8.89
CA LYS A 46 19.42 21.30 -9.31
C LYS A 46 20.20 21.49 -10.61
N GLU A 47 21.30 20.77 -10.81
CA GLU A 47 22.04 20.81 -12.07
C GLU A 47 21.18 20.28 -13.23
N ALA A 48 20.49 19.15 -13.03
CA ALA A 48 19.60 18.56 -14.02
C ALA A 48 18.30 19.36 -14.26
N CYS A 49 17.84 20.13 -13.27
CA CYS A 49 16.66 20.98 -13.36
C CYS A 49 16.85 22.29 -12.58
N PRO A 50 17.56 23.29 -13.13
CA PRO A 50 17.92 24.52 -12.41
C PRO A 50 16.73 25.33 -11.90
N SER A 51 15.60 25.25 -12.59
CA SER A 51 14.36 25.91 -12.18
C SER A 51 13.67 25.26 -10.97
N ARG A 52 14.04 24.02 -10.63
CA ARG A 52 13.38 23.14 -9.65
C ARG A 52 11.88 22.92 -9.92
N LYS A 53 11.41 23.23 -11.13
CA LYS A 53 10.07 22.88 -11.62
C LYS A 53 10.09 21.43 -12.11
N TYR A 54 10.18 20.52 -11.15
CA TYR A 54 10.40 19.09 -11.42
C TYR A 54 9.23 18.41 -12.12
N ASP A 55 8.02 18.98 -12.04
CA ASP A 55 6.87 18.57 -12.84
C ASP A 55 7.15 18.70 -14.35
N VAL A 56 7.86 19.75 -14.75
CA VAL A 56 8.30 20.00 -16.12
C VAL A 56 9.50 19.13 -16.49
N CYS A 57 10.52 19.07 -15.62
CA CYS A 57 11.78 18.38 -15.91
C CYS A 57 11.65 16.85 -15.88
N PHE A 58 10.98 16.29 -14.87
CA PHE A 58 10.97 14.86 -14.58
C PHE A 58 9.60 14.20 -14.76
N GLY A 59 8.52 14.97 -14.87
CA GLY A 59 7.15 14.43 -14.94
C GLY A 59 6.98 13.37 -16.04
N LYS A 60 7.53 13.62 -17.24
CA LYS A 60 7.49 12.64 -18.34
C LYS A 60 8.34 11.40 -18.03
N ALA A 61 9.56 11.57 -17.53
CA ALA A 61 10.47 10.47 -17.22
C ALA A 61 9.89 9.53 -16.13
N LEU A 62 9.35 10.10 -15.06
CA LEU A 62 8.70 9.36 -13.99
C LEU A 62 7.39 8.70 -14.44
N GLY A 63 6.61 9.37 -15.29
CA GLY A 63 5.41 8.78 -15.90
C GLY A 63 5.71 7.60 -16.84
N MET A 64 6.86 7.63 -17.53
CA MET A 64 7.33 6.49 -18.33
C MET A 64 7.87 5.35 -17.47
N ARG A 65 8.59 5.68 -16.39
CA ARG A 65 9.12 4.69 -15.44
C ARG A 65 8.02 3.92 -14.71
N TYR A 66 7.01 4.64 -14.24
CA TYR A 66 5.93 4.09 -13.41
C TYR A 66 4.65 4.04 -14.22
N SER A 67 4.32 2.83 -14.70
CA SER A 67 3.10 2.57 -15.47
C SER A 67 1.88 2.56 -14.54
N VAL A 68 1.43 3.75 -14.10
CA VAL A 68 0.19 3.92 -13.35
C VAL A 68 -0.99 3.92 -14.31
N LEU A 69 -1.72 2.81 -14.29
CA LEU A 69 -2.92 2.61 -15.06
C LEU A 69 -4.11 3.03 -14.21
N ASP A 70 -4.62 4.24 -14.48
CA ASP A 70 -5.95 4.61 -14.05
C ASP A 70 -6.91 3.73 -14.80
N ALA A 71 -7.34 2.67 -14.12
CA ALA A 71 -8.09 1.66 -14.84
C ALA A 71 -9.43 2.23 -15.37
N PHE A 72 -9.89 3.47 -15.04
CA PHE A 72 -11.25 3.93 -15.35
C PHE A 72 -11.46 5.45 -15.53
N SER A 73 -11.75 5.90 -16.76
CA SER A 73 -12.30 7.22 -17.14
C SER A 73 -13.81 7.37 -16.81
N PRO A 74 -14.43 8.58 -16.86
CA PRO A 74 -15.71 8.83 -16.19
C PRO A 74 -16.96 8.28 -16.91
N ARG A 75 -17.88 7.80 -16.06
CA ARG A 75 -19.35 7.67 -16.18
C ARG A 75 -19.95 6.95 -17.39
N GLN A 76 -20.44 5.73 -17.14
CA GLN A 76 -21.83 5.40 -17.46
C GLN A 76 -22.56 5.06 -16.14
N PRO A 77 -23.66 5.75 -15.79
CA PRO A 77 -24.36 5.57 -14.51
C PRO A 77 -25.06 4.22 -14.37
N ASN A 78 -25.24 3.49 -15.48
CA ASN A 78 -26.03 2.25 -15.53
C ASN A 78 -25.20 0.99 -15.79
N SER A 79 -23.88 1.11 -16.00
CA SER A 79 -23.03 -0.05 -16.24
C SER A 79 -22.74 -0.76 -14.91
N SER A 80 -22.74 -2.09 -14.93
CA SER A 80 -22.32 -2.86 -13.77
C SER A 80 -20.85 -2.53 -13.43
N ALA A 81 -20.48 -2.64 -12.15
CA ALA A 81 -19.11 -2.39 -11.71
C ALA A 81 -18.11 -3.29 -12.47
N LEU A 82 -18.51 -4.52 -12.80
CA LEU A 82 -17.70 -5.48 -13.56
C LEU A 82 -17.52 -5.11 -15.04
N GLU A 83 -18.54 -4.55 -15.69
CA GLU A 83 -18.42 -4.04 -17.06
C GLU A 83 -17.52 -2.81 -17.13
N VAL A 84 -17.67 -1.91 -16.17
CA VAL A 84 -16.76 -0.76 -16.02
C VAL A 84 -15.35 -1.29 -15.85
N ILE A 85 -15.17 -2.27 -14.96
CA ILE A 85 -13.90 -2.99 -14.70
C ILE A 85 -13.27 -3.55 -15.97
N SER A 86 -14.03 -4.38 -16.69
CA SER A 86 -13.58 -5.04 -17.90
C SER A 86 -13.27 -4.06 -19.03
N SER A 87 -14.10 -3.04 -19.23
CA SER A 87 -13.87 -1.99 -20.24
C SER A 87 -12.63 -1.16 -19.92
N GLY A 88 -12.38 -0.89 -18.64
CA GLY A 88 -11.23 -0.12 -18.20
C GLY A 88 -9.91 -0.84 -18.44
N LEU A 89 -9.85 -2.13 -18.09
CA LEU A 89 -8.70 -2.99 -18.36
C LEU A 89 -8.39 -3.05 -19.87
N ARG A 90 -9.42 -3.20 -20.72
CA ARG A 90 -9.24 -3.15 -22.18
C ARG A 90 -8.67 -1.82 -22.67
N LYS A 91 -9.11 -0.69 -22.12
CA LYS A 91 -8.62 0.64 -22.49
C LYS A 91 -7.14 0.84 -22.17
N VAL A 92 -6.65 0.18 -21.12
CA VAL A 92 -5.22 0.23 -20.74
C VAL A 92 -4.42 -0.92 -21.35
N GLY A 93 -4.96 -1.60 -22.38
CA GLY A 93 -4.27 -2.65 -23.13
C GLY A 93 -4.19 -4.00 -22.42
N ILE A 94 -4.93 -4.20 -21.33
CA ILE A 94 -4.99 -5.49 -20.63
C ILE A 94 -6.14 -6.30 -21.23
N GLN A 95 -5.79 -7.33 -21.99
CA GLN A 95 -6.74 -8.32 -22.53
C GLN A 95 -6.27 -9.72 -22.14
N CYS A 96 -6.77 -10.23 -21.02
CA CYS A 96 -6.55 -11.62 -20.65
C CYS A 96 -7.54 -12.51 -21.43
N SER A 97 -7.04 -13.48 -22.20
CA SER A 97 -7.90 -14.53 -22.74
C SER A 97 -8.36 -15.46 -21.62
N PRO A 98 -9.67 -15.76 -21.47
CA PRO A 98 -10.20 -16.62 -20.41
C PRO A 98 -9.58 -18.04 -20.38
N ARG A 99 -8.98 -18.49 -21.49
CA ARG A 99 -8.41 -19.83 -21.67
C ARG A 99 -6.91 -19.96 -21.39
N ALA A 100 -6.16 -18.86 -21.24
CA ALA A 100 -4.72 -18.96 -20.97
C ALA A 100 -4.38 -19.25 -19.50
N ALA A 101 -5.37 -19.22 -18.60
CA ALA A 101 -5.18 -19.35 -17.15
C ALA A 101 -4.85 -20.77 -16.65
N HIS A 102 -4.87 -21.79 -17.52
CA HIS A 102 -4.55 -23.18 -17.16
C HIS A 102 -3.32 -23.77 -17.85
N THR A 103 -2.71 -23.07 -18.81
CA THR A 103 -1.52 -23.54 -19.53
C THR A 103 -0.28 -22.68 -19.29
N GLY A 104 -0.35 -21.71 -18.38
CA GLY A 104 0.80 -20.92 -17.99
C GLY A 104 1.83 -21.80 -17.28
N GLU A 105 2.99 -21.96 -17.92
CA GLU A 105 4.21 -22.52 -17.35
C GLU A 105 4.27 -22.28 -15.85
N ARG A 106 4.37 -23.37 -15.09
CA ARG A 106 4.79 -23.29 -13.69
C ARG A 106 5.98 -22.35 -13.67
N PRO A 107 5.96 -21.23 -12.91
CA PRO A 107 7.17 -20.46 -12.74
C PRO A 107 8.24 -21.45 -12.29
N ASP A 108 9.40 -21.44 -12.96
CA ASP A 108 10.55 -22.26 -12.60
C ASP A 108 10.81 -22.09 -11.09
N THR A 109 10.21 -22.98 -10.30
CA THR A 109 10.43 -23.05 -8.87
C THR A 109 11.72 -23.81 -8.76
N THR A 110 12.81 -23.09 -8.53
CA THR A 110 13.96 -23.64 -7.83
C THR A 110 13.45 -24.16 -6.49
N SER A 111 13.16 -25.47 -6.47
CA SER A 111 12.73 -26.28 -5.35
C SER A 111 11.30 -26.02 -4.82
N PRO A 112 10.41 -27.02 -4.82
CA PRO A 112 9.20 -26.94 -4.02
C PRO A 112 9.52 -26.82 -2.52
N PRO A 113 8.59 -26.30 -1.69
CA PRO A 113 8.77 -26.32 -0.24
C PRO A 113 8.99 -27.76 0.25
N PRO A 114 9.84 -27.95 1.28
CA PRO A 114 10.15 -29.26 1.85
C PRO A 114 8.87 -30.05 2.17
N GLU A 115 8.91 -31.38 2.01
CA GLU A 115 7.73 -32.24 2.13
C GLU A 115 7.02 -32.11 3.50
N HIS A 116 7.78 -31.87 4.57
CA HIS A 116 7.25 -31.63 5.91
C HIS A 116 6.49 -30.28 6.05
N MET A 117 6.86 -29.26 5.27
CA MET A 117 6.14 -27.98 5.25
C MET A 117 4.86 -28.04 4.41
N ARG A 118 4.82 -28.88 3.37
CA ARG A 118 3.63 -29.03 2.50
C ARG A 118 2.39 -29.53 3.25
N ARG A 119 2.59 -30.43 4.21
CA ARG A 119 1.51 -30.99 5.06
C ARG A 119 1.22 -30.15 6.30
N SER A 120 2.07 -29.17 6.60
CA SER A 120 1.90 -28.28 7.76
C SER A 120 0.81 -27.25 7.49
N SER A 121 0.08 -26.84 8.52
CA SER A 121 -0.78 -25.65 8.41
C SER A 121 0.07 -24.39 8.22
N LEU A 122 -0.48 -23.37 7.56
CA LEU A 122 0.20 -22.06 7.44
C LEU A 122 0.50 -21.45 8.83
N LEU A 123 -0.36 -21.70 9.81
CA LEU A 123 -0.16 -21.31 11.21
C LEU A 123 0.99 -22.08 11.87
N SER A 124 1.06 -23.40 11.69
CA SER A 124 2.16 -24.23 12.18
C SER A 124 3.48 -23.85 11.52
N ALA A 125 3.48 -23.59 10.22
CA ALA A 125 4.66 -23.16 9.48
C ALA A 125 5.11 -21.76 9.91
N ALA A 126 4.18 -20.82 10.11
CA ALA A 126 4.50 -19.53 10.71
C ALA A 126 5.16 -19.71 12.07
N LEU A 127 4.63 -20.58 12.94
CA LEU A 127 5.21 -20.85 14.25
C LEU A 127 6.55 -21.62 14.20
N LEU A 128 6.78 -22.48 13.21
CA LEU A 128 8.03 -23.25 13.05
C LEU A 128 9.18 -22.41 12.49
N VAL A 129 8.89 -21.52 11.53
CA VAL A 129 9.85 -20.50 11.08
C VAL A 129 10.30 -19.63 12.25
N ASN A 130 9.42 -19.42 13.24
CA ASN A 130 9.75 -18.69 14.46
C ASN A 130 10.69 -19.49 15.39
N ALA A 131 10.47 -20.80 15.56
CA ALA A 131 11.30 -21.64 16.43
C ALA A 131 12.75 -21.79 15.95
N SER A 132 12.99 -21.78 14.63
CA SER A 132 14.34 -21.87 14.06
C SER A 132 15.13 -20.56 14.16
N ALA A 133 14.46 -19.41 14.41
CA ALA A 133 15.07 -18.09 14.48
C ALA A 133 15.48 -17.67 15.91
N THR A 134 15.12 -18.42 16.94
CA THR A 134 15.38 -18.08 18.36
C THR A 134 15.90 -19.29 19.15
N MET A 135 17.20 -19.33 19.43
CA MET A 135 17.80 -20.22 20.43
C MET A 135 17.69 -19.68 21.89
N GLN A 136 16.65 -18.91 22.25
CA GLN A 136 16.68 -18.24 23.57
C GLN A 136 15.33 -17.90 24.24
N LEU A 137 14.28 -18.71 24.06
CA LEU A 137 13.03 -18.58 24.83
C LEU A 137 12.41 -19.97 25.14
N ASP A 138 12.96 -20.69 26.11
CA ASP A 138 12.53 -22.07 26.44
C ASP A 138 11.10 -22.17 27.01
N ALA A 139 10.57 -21.10 27.64
CA ALA A 139 9.21 -21.12 28.19
C ALA A 139 8.11 -20.89 27.14
N ASP A 140 8.36 -20.07 26.12
CA ASP A 140 7.38 -19.75 25.07
C ASP A 140 7.30 -20.84 23.99
N LEU A 141 8.39 -21.59 23.78
CA LEU A 141 8.45 -22.73 22.87
C LEU A 141 7.52 -23.88 23.31
N GLY A 142 7.30 -24.09 24.61
CA GLY A 142 6.38 -25.11 25.12
C GLY A 142 4.91 -24.85 24.76
N LEU A 143 4.47 -23.58 24.87
CA LEU A 143 3.12 -23.14 24.47
C LEU A 143 2.94 -23.24 22.96
N ILE A 144 3.92 -22.81 22.18
CA ILE A 144 3.89 -22.87 20.71
C ILE A 144 3.89 -24.33 20.21
N SER A 145 4.75 -25.18 20.78
CA SER A 145 4.87 -26.61 20.41
C SER A 145 3.58 -27.39 20.71
N SER A 146 2.95 -27.15 21.87
CA SER A 146 1.65 -27.76 22.20
C SER A 146 0.52 -27.32 21.26
N PHE A 147 0.58 -26.10 20.74
CA PHE A 147 -0.35 -25.58 19.74
C PHE A 147 -0.16 -26.23 18.37
N VAL A 148 1.09 -26.39 17.92
CA VAL A 148 1.43 -27.05 16.65
C VAL A 148 1.05 -28.54 16.68
N SER A 149 1.24 -29.23 17.80
CA SER A 149 0.89 -30.66 17.95
C SER A 149 -0.61 -30.97 17.94
N THR A 150 -1.47 -29.97 18.20
CA THR A 150 -2.94 -30.17 18.23
C THR A 150 -3.64 -29.83 16.92
N SER A 151 -2.91 -29.29 15.94
CA SER A 151 -3.40 -28.90 14.62
C SER A 151 -3.10 -29.98 13.56
N ALA A 152 -3.46 -31.23 13.84
CA ALA A 152 -3.33 -32.32 12.86
C ALA A 152 -4.25 -32.05 11.64
N PRO A 153 -3.71 -32.09 10.40
CA PRO A 153 -4.49 -31.81 9.21
C PRO A 153 -5.48 -32.94 8.93
N ARG A 154 -6.78 -32.62 8.90
CA ARG A 154 -7.80 -33.53 8.32
C ARG A 154 -7.80 -33.34 6.80
N PRO A 155 -7.84 -34.42 5.99
CA PRO A 155 -7.99 -34.31 4.54
C PRO A 155 -9.38 -33.75 4.21
N ASP A 156 -9.43 -32.68 3.42
CA ASP A 156 -10.52 -31.71 3.42
C ASP A 156 -11.15 -31.52 2.03
N GLN A 157 -11.80 -32.56 1.51
CA GLN A 157 -12.65 -32.43 0.32
C GLN A 157 -14.03 -31.90 0.75
N GLY A 158 -14.23 -30.58 0.65
CA GLY A 158 -15.55 -29.94 0.81
C GLY A 158 -15.68 -28.86 1.89
N ARG A 159 -14.66 -28.65 2.73
CA ARG A 159 -14.72 -27.64 3.79
C ARG A 159 -14.12 -26.29 3.34
N ARG A 160 -14.61 -25.21 3.96
CA ARG A 160 -14.08 -23.85 3.76
C ARG A 160 -12.65 -23.78 4.30
N LEU A 161 -11.75 -23.23 3.48
CA LEU A 161 -10.39 -22.91 3.85
C LEU A 161 -10.35 -21.93 5.02
N ARG A 162 -9.26 -22.01 5.77
CA ARG A 162 -8.93 -21.21 6.94
C ARG A 162 -7.46 -20.82 6.89
N CYS A 163 -7.05 -19.86 7.71
CA CYS A 163 -5.65 -19.45 7.80
C CYS A 163 -4.76 -20.54 8.41
N ASP A 164 -5.34 -21.56 9.06
CA ASP A 164 -4.68 -22.76 9.54
C ASP A 164 -4.93 -23.99 8.65
N SER A 165 -5.43 -23.81 7.42
CA SER A 165 -5.51 -24.91 6.45
C SER A 165 -4.11 -25.35 5.97
N PRO A 166 -3.97 -26.60 5.49
CA PRO A 166 -2.72 -27.07 4.88
C PRO A 166 -2.30 -26.21 3.69
N VAL A 167 -0.99 -25.97 3.59
CA VAL A 167 -0.38 -25.15 2.52
C VAL A 167 -0.77 -25.61 1.12
N GLU A 168 -0.88 -26.92 0.89
CA GLU A 168 -1.32 -27.49 -0.39
C GLU A 168 -2.78 -27.10 -0.74
N GLY A 169 -3.68 -27.14 0.24
CA GLY A 169 -5.08 -26.73 0.06
C GLY A 169 -5.21 -25.25 -0.23
N LEU A 170 -4.36 -24.42 0.38
CA LEU A 170 -4.31 -22.98 0.13
C LEU A 170 -3.81 -22.67 -1.28
N ASN A 171 -2.68 -23.27 -1.68
CA ASN A 171 -2.06 -23.07 -3.00
C ASN A 171 -2.95 -23.52 -4.18
N SER A 172 -3.74 -24.57 -3.99
CA SER A 172 -4.56 -25.15 -5.07
C SER A 172 -5.88 -24.41 -5.31
N ARG A 173 -6.38 -23.66 -4.32
CA ARG A 173 -7.76 -23.14 -4.32
C ARG A 173 -7.86 -21.62 -4.21
N LEU A 174 -6.90 -20.95 -3.57
CA LEU A 174 -7.02 -19.51 -3.32
C LEU A 174 -6.64 -18.68 -4.55
N LEU A 175 -7.49 -17.69 -4.83
CA LEU A 175 -7.17 -16.57 -5.71
C LEU A 175 -6.49 -15.44 -4.93
N LEU A 176 -6.97 -15.15 -3.71
CA LEU A 176 -6.54 -14.00 -2.92
C LEU A 176 -6.26 -14.39 -1.46
N LEU A 177 -5.10 -13.98 -0.94
CA LEU A 177 -4.81 -13.94 0.48
C LEU A 177 -4.60 -12.50 0.96
N LEU A 178 -5.31 -12.10 2.01
CA LEU A 178 -5.16 -10.79 2.65
C LEU A 178 -4.61 -10.94 4.07
N GLY A 179 -3.48 -10.30 4.35
CA GLY A 179 -3.03 -10.04 5.71
C GLY A 179 -3.78 -8.86 6.31
N ILE A 180 -4.30 -9.00 7.52
CA ILE A 180 -5.02 -7.95 8.24
C ILE A 180 -4.26 -7.61 9.53
N PRO A 181 -3.33 -6.65 9.50
CA PRO A 181 -2.58 -6.29 10.70
C PRO A 181 -3.52 -5.89 11.83
N SER A 182 -3.45 -6.61 12.94
CA SER A 182 -4.29 -6.35 14.13
C SER A 182 -3.44 -6.33 15.40
N HIS A 183 -4.09 -6.02 16.52
CA HIS A 183 -3.47 -5.88 17.83
C HIS A 183 -4.19 -6.73 18.88
N PHE A 184 -3.47 -7.24 19.87
CA PHE A 184 -4.03 -8.02 20.97
C PHE A 184 -4.94 -7.24 21.92
N SER A 185 -5.06 -5.92 21.74
CA SER A 185 -5.82 -5.06 22.67
C SER A 185 -7.32 -5.29 22.55
N LYS A 186 -8.09 -4.87 23.56
CA LYS A 186 -9.56 -4.86 23.53
C LYS A 186 -10.10 -4.22 22.25
N ARG A 187 -9.50 -3.09 21.82
CA ARG A 187 -9.89 -2.42 20.57
C ARG A 187 -9.60 -3.27 19.34
N GLY A 188 -8.44 -3.93 19.28
CA GLY A 188 -8.11 -4.85 18.20
C GLY A 188 -9.08 -6.03 18.13
N ARG A 189 -9.41 -6.65 19.27
CA ARG A 189 -10.43 -7.71 19.34
C ARG A 189 -11.79 -7.26 18.79
N LEU A 190 -12.28 -6.10 19.22
CA LEU A 190 -13.54 -5.54 18.72
C LEU A 190 -13.52 -5.32 17.19
N ARG A 191 -12.37 -4.93 16.62
CA ARG A 191 -12.20 -4.78 15.18
C ARG A 191 -12.22 -6.13 14.45
N ARG A 192 -11.52 -7.14 14.97
CA ARG A 192 -11.56 -8.50 14.44
C ARG A 192 -12.98 -9.07 14.44
N ASP A 193 -13.67 -8.96 15.57
CA ASP A 193 -15.06 -9.40 15.72
C ASP A 193 -16.01 -8.68 14.76
N ALA A 194 -15.80 -7.37 14.54
CA ALA A 194 -16.59 -6.60 13.58
C ALA A 194 -16.31 -7.01 12.12
N ALA A 195 -15.05 -7.25 11.76
CA ALA A 195 -14.68 -7.75 10.44
C ALA A 195 -15.25 -9.16 10.17
N ARG A 196 -15.21 -10.06 11.18
CA ARG A 196 -15.84 -11.40 11.15
C ARG A 196 -17.33 -11.35 10.85
N ARG A 197 -18.07 -10.49 11.56
CA ARG A 197 -19.51 -10.28 11.33
C ARG A 197 -19.82 -9.51 10.04
N GLY A 198 -18.86 -8.74 9.54
CA GLY A 198 -18.97 -7.98 8.30
C GLY A 198 -18.43 -8.76 7.10
N TRP A 199 -17.41 -8.20 6.44
CA TRP A 199 -16.96 -8.68 5.14
C TRP A 199 -16.37 -10.10 5.13
N LEU A 200 -15.82 -10.58 6.26
CA LEU A 200 -15.30 -11.94 6.38
C LEU A 200 -16.43 -13.00 6.40
N ALA A 201 -17.68 -12.60 6.67
CA ALA A 201 -18.85 -13.48 6.57
C ALA A 201 -19.26 -13.77 5.12
N SER A 202 -18.67 -13.10 4.12
CA SER A 202 -18.95 -13.35 2.70
C SER A 202 -18.73 -14.82 2.33
N ALA A 203 -19.62 -15.38 1.50
CA ALA A 203 -19.53 -16.75 0.99
C ALA A 203 -18.24 -17.03 0.17
N HIS A 204 -17.58 -15.97 -0.32
CA HIS A 204 -16.33 -16.09 -1.07
C HIS A 204 -15.09 -16.27 -0.18
N VAL A 205 -15.21 -15.90 1.11
CA VAL A 205 -14.12 -16.10 2.08
C VAL A 205 -14.08 -17.59 2.45
N GLY A 206 -12.90 -18.18 2.55
CA GLY A 206 -12.72 -19.61 2.73
C GLY A 206 -13.00 -20.46 1.48
N THR A 207 -13.31 -19.85 0.34
CA THR A 207 -13.48 -20.59 -0.94
C THR A 207 -12.47 -20.12 -1.98
N ALA A 208 -12.47 -18.82 -2.29
CA ALA A 208 -11.53 -18.21 -3.24
C ALA A 208 -10.66 -17.10 -2.61
N ALA A 209 -11.06 -16.59 -1.44
CA ALA A 209 -10.31 -15.58 -0.70
C ALA A 209 -10.09 -16.00 0.76
N LEU A 210 -9.01 -15.52 1.38
CA LEU A 210 -8.84 -15.54 2.84
C LEU A 210 -8.42 -14.17 3.36
N GLY A 211 -8.88 -13.84 4.56
CA GLY A 211 -8.36 -12.73 5.36
C GLY A 211 -7.82 -13.28 6.67
N CYS A 212 -6.54 -13.04 6.94
CA CYS A 212 -5.85 -13.55 8.12
C CYS A 212 -5.38 -12.40 9.00
N PHE A 213 -5.86 -12.33 10.24
CA PHE A 213 -5.39 -11.36 11.21
C PHE A 213 -3.93 -11.62 11.56
N LEU A 214 -3.08 -10.64 11.32
CA LEU A 214 -1.66 -10.72 11.62
C LEU A 214 -1.43 -10.22 13.04
N LEU A 215 -0.88 -11.09 13.88
CA LEU A 215 -0.50 -10.81 15.26
C LEU A 215 0.98 -11.09 15.46
N SER A 216 1.60 -10.42 16.44
CA SER A 216 3.01 -10.67 16.76
C SER A 216 3.12 -11.93 17.61
N ALA A 217 4.05 -12.82 17.24
CA ALA A 217 4.45 -13.95 18.08
C ALA A 217 5.12 -13.52 19.40
N TYR A 218 5.57 -12.26 19.51
CA TYR A 218 6.18 -11.67 20.71
C TYR A 218 5.16 -10.96 21.62
N THR A 219 3.88 -11.29 21.47
CA THR A 219 2.84 -10.79 22.38
C THR A 219 3.08 -11.39 23.77
N PRO A 220 2.90 -10.65 24.89
CA PRO A 220 3.15 -11.21 26.21
C PRO A 220 2.26 -12.43 26.48
N ALA A 221 2.78 -13.39 27.26
CA ALA A 221 2.23 -14.76 27.35
C ALA A 221 0.75 -14.83 27.79
N ALA A 222 0.33 -13.94 28.71
CA ALA A 222 -1.04 -13.88 29.20
C ALA A 222 -2.03 -13.52 28.07
N GLU A 223 -1.69 -12.52 27.26
CA GLU A 223 -2.46 -12.09 26.10
C GLU A 223 -2.36 -13.11 24.95
N LEU A 224 -1.20 -13.73 24.76
CA LEU A 224 -1.00 -14.74 23.72
C LEU A 224 -1.90 -15.97 23.94
N THR A 225 -2.10 -16.38 25.19
CA THR A 225 -3.01 -17.49 25.53
C THR A 225 -4.45 -17.21 25.09
N ALA A 226 -4.95 -16.00 25.33
CA ALA A 226 -6.29 -15.59 24.88
C ALA A 226 -6.38 -15.57 23.35
N LEU A 227 -5.33 -15.11 22.66
CA LEU A 227 -5.29 -15.09 21.19
C LEU A 227 -5.21 -16.50 20.60
N PHE A 228 -4.53 -17.45 21.23
CA PHE A 228 -4.53 -18.85 20.78
C PHE A 228 -5.90 -19.50 20.93
N SER A 229 -6.63 -19.20 22.00
CA SER A 229 -8.02 -19.62 22.14
C SER A 229 -8.89 -19.05 21.01
N GLU A 230 -8.79 -17.74 20.76
CA GLU A 230 -9.49 -17.05 19.69
C GLU A 230 -9.12 -17.60 18.30
N ALA A 231 -7.84 -17.93 18.07
CA ALA A 231 -7.34 -18.52 16.84
C ALA A 231 -7.89 -19.93 16.61
N ARG A 232 -8.02 -20.77 17.65
CA ARG A 232 -8.63 -22.11 17.55
C ARG A 232 -10.13 -22.03 17.23
N GLU A 233 -10.81 -21.05 17.81
CA GLU A 233 -12.24 -20.84 17.58
C GLU A 233 -12.53 -20.42 16.13
N HIS A 234 -11.76 -19.47 15.60
CA HIS A 234 -12.07 -18.83 14.31
C HIS A 234 -11.21 -19.30 13.14
N GLY A 235 -9.99 -19.81 13.37
CA GLY A 235 -9.07 -20.26 12.32
C GLY A 235 -8.60 -19.14 11.39
N ASP A 236 -8.66 -17.88 11.82
CA ASP A 236 -8.43 -16.70 10.97
C ASP A 236 -7.22 -15.85 11.40
N MET A 237 -6.28 -16.44 12.14
CA MET A 237 -5.12 -15.74 12.68
C MET A 237 -3.80 -16.34 12.22
N LEU A 238 -2.81 -15.47 12.03
CA LEU A 238 -1.42 -15.83 11.82
C LEU A 238 -0.53 -15.06 12.80
N PHE A 239 0.34 -15.79 13.49
CA PHE A 239 1.32 -15.22 14.42
C PHE A 239 2.67 -15.15 13.71
N VAL A 240 3.04 -13.94 13.29
CA VAL A 240 4.29 -13.69 12.55
C VAL A 240 5.40 -13.27 13.51
N HIS A 241 6.62 -13.69 13.21
CA HIS A 241 7.82 -13.33 13.98
C HIS A 241 8.33 -11.94 13.62
N ALA A 242 7.59 -10.96 14.13
CA ALA A 242 7.98 -9.58 14.15
C ALA A 242 7.77 -9.05 15.57
N ALA A 243 8.84 -8.54 16.20
CA ALA A 243 8.83 -8.02 17.56
C ALA A 243 8.05 -6.71 17.73
N GLU A 244 7.15 -6.36 16.80
CA GLU A 244 6.24 -5.23 16.89
C GLU A 244 5.24 -5.42 18.04
N THR A 245 5.72 -5.08 19.23
CA THR A 245 4.99 -5.06 20.49
C THR A 245 4.41 -3.66 20.75
N GLY A 246 3.46 -3.57 21.69
CA GLY A 246 2.94 -2.29 22.16
C GLY A 246 4.05 -1.33 22.62
N TRP A 247 5.14 -1.86 23.20
CA TRP A 247 6.30 -1.07 23.62
C TRP A 247 6.99 -0.38 22.44
N LEU A 248 7.31 -1.11 21.36
CA LEU A 248 7.87 -0.52 20.13
C LEU A 248 6.96 0.53 19.49
N VAL A 249 5.66 0.39 19.71
CA VAL A 249 4.64 1.30 19.20
C VAL A 249 4.55 2.58 20.04
N THR A 250 4.75 2.50 21.36
CA THR A 250 4.53 3.63 22.27
C THR A 250 5.80 4.36 22.71
N THR A 251 6.98 3.75 22.55
CA THR A 251 8.25 4.34 22.98
C THR A 251 8.55 5.61 22.17
N PRO A 252 8.79 6.75 22.84
CA PRO A 252 9.25 7.95 22.16
C PRO A 252 10.59 7.70 21.46
N THR A 253 10.68 8.05 20.17
CA THR A 253 11.94 8.13 19.44
C THR A 253 12.54 9.52 19.60
N ARG A 254 13.82 9.70 19.23
CA ARG A 254 14.48 11.03 19.14
C ARG A 254 13.66 12.11 18.40
N TYR A 255 12.70 11.72 17.56
CA TYR A 255 11.85 12.62 16.76
C TYR A 255 10.37 12.62 17.20
N SER A 256 10.06 12.07 18.39
CA SER A 256 8.69 12.05 18.94
C SER A 256 8.16 13.43 19.37
N ASN A 257 9.05 14.43 19.51
CA ASN A 257 8.67 15.81 19.83
C ASN A 257 7.91 16.52 18.69
N TYR A 258 7.86 15.93 17.50
CA TYR A 258 7.14 16.46 16.34
C TYR A 258 5.67 15.97 16.31
N THR A 259 4.90 16.32 17.35
CA THR A 259 3.41 16.24 17.44
C THR A 259 2.71 14.88 17.21
N ARG A 260 3.42 13.81 16.87
CA ARG A 260 2.90 12.44 16.89
C ARG A 260 3.90 11.53 17.58
N LEU A 261 3.63 11.26 18.88
CA LEU A 261 4.19 10.12 19.61
C LEU A 261 4.00 8.86 18.73
N GLY A 262 5.03 8.01 18.65
CA GLY A 262 5.10 6.86 17.74
C GLY A 262 3.74 6.20 17.50
N ARG A 263 3.32 6.06 16.24
CA ARG A 263 2.04 5.43 15.91
C ARG A 263 2.26 4.23 14.99
N GLN A 264 1.92 3.07 15.56
CA GLN A 264 1.00 2.06 15.03
C GLN A 264 1.09 1.76 13.53
N MET A 265 2.26 1.41 12.98
CA MET A 265 2.30 0.82 11.65
C MET A 265 3.06 -0.50 11.65
N PRO A 266 2.47 -1.56 11.07
CA PRO A 266 2.91 -2.93 11.19
C PRO A 266 3.98 -3.28 10.15
N THR A 267 4.90 -2.36 9.82
CA THR A 267 5.83 -2.52 8.68
C THR A 267 6.56 -3.86 8.74
N PHE A 268 7.06 -4.25 9.91
CA PHE A 268 7.78 -5.52 10.07
C PHE A 268 6.86 -6.73 10.17
N LYS A 269 5.70 -6.61 10.80
CA LYS A 269 4.69 -7.68 10.85
C LYS A 269 4.16 -7.99 9.45
N GLN A 270 3.96 -6.96 8.65
CA GLN A 270 3.51 -7.04 7.28
C GLN A 270 4.59 -7.62 6.36
N TYR A 271 5.82 -7.14 6.50
CA TYR A 271 6.95 -7.73 5.79
C TYR A 271 7.13 -9.22 6.12
N ALA A 272 7.04 -9.60 7.40
CA ALA A 272 7.12 -11.00 7.82
C ALA A 272 5.98 -11.84 7.20
N PHE A 273 4.78 -11.29 7.10
CA PHE A 273 3.68 -11.93 6.38
C PHE A 273 3.97 -12.07 4.88
N PHE A 274 4.58 -11.08 4.23
CA PHE A 274 4.98 -11.17 2.83
C PHE A 274 6.01 -12.26 2.60
N GLN A 275 7.00 -12.38 3.48
CA GLN A 275 7.98 -13.48 3.44
C GLN A 275 7.30 -14.84 3.58
N LEU A 276 6.45 -15.00 4.59
CA LEU A 276 5.70 -16.24 4.83
C LEU A 276 4.86 -16.64 3.60
N ALA A 277 4.11 -15.69 3.04
CA ALA A 277 3.24 -15.95 1.89
C ALA A 277 4.05 -16.23 0.61
N ALA A 278 5.15 -15.51 0.38
CA ALA A 278 6.03 -15.74 -0.76
C ALA A 278 6.68 -17.12 -0.73
N GLU A 279 7.09 -17.58 0.44
CA GLU A 279 7.74 -18.88 0.65
C GLU A 279 6.74 -20.04 0.57
N LEU A 280 5.64 -19.96 1.31
CA LEU A 280 4.73 -21.09 1.49
C LEU A 280 3.61 -21.13 0.47
N LEU A 281 3.21 -19.98 -0.07
CA LEU A 281 2.03 -19.87 -0.94
C LEU A 281 2.36 -19.38 -2.35
N PRO A 282 3.38 -19.97 -3.02
CA PRO A 282 3.84 -19.49 -4.32
C PRO A 282 2.79 -19.58 -5.42
N ALA A 283 1.78 -20.45 -5.29
CA ALA A 283 0.74 -20.65 -6.31
C ALA A 283 -0.48 -19.73 -6.13
N VAL A 284 -0.61 -19.05 -4.97
CA VAL A 284 -1.71 -18.11 -4.74
C VAL A 284 -1.49 -16.87 -5.62
N PRO A 285 -2.34 -16.57 -6.61
CA PRO A 285 -2.06 -15.55 -7.62
C PRO A 285 -1.93 -14.13 -7.06
N PHE A 286 -2.69 -13.81 -6.03
CA PHE A 286 -2.69 -12.49 -5.41
C PHE A 286 -2.58 -12.55 -3.90
N VAL A 287 -1.68 -11.73 -3.35
CA VAL A 287 -1.51 -11.56 -1.91
C VAL A 287 -1.47 -10.07 -1.61
N GLY A 288 -2.16 -9.65 -0.56
CA GLY A 288 -2.25 -8.25 -0.20
C GLY A 288 -2.43 -8.02 1.28
N LYS A 289 -2.68 -6.76 1.62
CA LYS A 289 -2.98 -6.32 2.97
C LYS A 289 -4.15 -5.36 2.97
N VAL A 290 -4.95 -5.42 4.02
CA VAL A 290 -5.96 -4.40 4.37
C VAL A 290 -5.83 -4.06 5.86
N ASP A 291 -6.16 -2.83 6.26
CA ASP A 291 -6.15 -2.47 7.68
C ASP A 291 -7.30 -3.16 8.43
N ASP A 292 -7.15 -3.38 9.74
CA ASP A 292 -8.22 -3.95 10.59
C ASP A 292 -9.42 -3.02 10.82
N ASP A 293 -9.41 -1.83 10.22
CA ASP A 293 -10.56 -0.94 10.04
C ASP A 293 -10.97 -0.76 8.57
N THR A 294 -10.70 -1.76 7.73
CA THR A 294 -11.15 -1.84 6.33
C THR A 294 -12.13 -2.98 6.11
N ALA A 295 -13.19 -2.74 5.33
CA ALA A 295 -14.06 -3.77 4.77
C ALA A 295 -13.81 -3.96 3.27
N VAL A 296 -13.88 -5.22 2.83
CA VAL A 296 -13.56 -5.62 1.45
C VAL A 296 -14.80 -6.16 0.73
N ASN A 297 -15.09 -5.64 -0.46
CA ASN A 297 -16.14 -6.20 -1.31
C ASN A 297 -15.61 -7.36 -2.16
N THR A 298 -15.61 -8.55 -1.58
CA THR A 298 -15.12 -9.76 -2.25
C THR A 298 -15.90 -10.11 -3.53
N ARG A 299 -17.16 -9.71 -3.65
CA ARG A 299 -17.99 -9.95 -4.86
C ARG A 299 -17.46 -9.21 -6.09
N LEU A 300 -16.87 -8.04 -5.90
CA LEU A 300 -16.31 -7.23 -6.98
C LEU A 300 -14.80 -7.40 -7.10
N LEU A 301 -14.11 -7.55 -5.97
CA LEU A 301 -12.65 -7.69 -5.96
C LEU A 301 -12.20 -8.99 -6.63
N LEU A 302 -12.86 -10.13 -6.36
CA LEU A 302 -12.39 -11.41 -6.89
C LEU A 302 -12.50 -11.51 -8.42
N PRO A 303 -13.61 -11.15 -9.07
CA PRO A 303 -13.66 -11.13 -10.54
C PRO A 303 -12.67 -10.14 -11.15
N LEU A 304 -12.42 -8.99 -10.50
CA LEU A 304 -11.37 -8.06 -10.93
C LEU A 304 -9.99 -8.73 -10.91
N LEU A 305 -9.62 -9.36 -9.80
CA LEU A 305 -8.33 -10.06 -9.68
C LEU A 305 -8.22 -11.22 -10.65
N ASP A 306 -9.30 -11.98 -10.84
CA ASP A 306 -9.34 -13.09 -11.79
C ASP A 306 -9.03 -12.60 -13.23
N SER A 307 -9.61 -11.44 -13.61
CA SER A 307 -9.32 -10.78 -14.89
C SER A 307 -7.92 -10.19 -15.02
N LEU A 308 -7.15 -10.12 -13.92
CA LEU A 308 -5.78 -9.61 -13.87
C LEU A 308 -4.73 -10.72 -13.79
N ARG A 309 -5.11 -12.00 -13.73
CA ARG A 309 -4.17 -13.13 -13.61
C ARG A 309 -3.09 -13.15 -14.70
N CYS A 310 -3.41 -12.67 -15.91
CA CYS A 310 -2.46 -12.64 -17.01
C CYS A 310 -1.44 -11.49 -16.91
N VAL A 311 -1.53 -10.64 -15.89
CA VAL A 311 -0.61 -9.51 -15.68
C VAL A 311 0.29 -9.85 -14.48
N PRO A 312 1.41 -10.54 -14.69
CA PRO A 312 2.22 -11.13 -13.61
C PRO A 312 2.94 -10.10 -12.75
N ASP A 313 3.15 -8.89 -13.27
CA ASP A 313 3.90 -7.80 -12.62
C ASP A 313 2.93 -6.67 -12.24
N THR A 314 2.04 -6.95 -11.30
CA THR A 314 0.97 -6.04 -10.91
C THR A 314 1.00 -5.68 -9.43
N PHE A 315 0.81 -4.39 -9.14
CA PHE A 315 0.50 -3.84 -7.82
C PHE A 315 -0.80 -3.03 -7.89
N ILE A 316 -1.75 -3.35 -7.02
CA ILE A 316 -3.13 -2.84 -7.08
C ILE A 316 -3.42 -2.10 -5.79
N GLY A 317 -3.94 -0.88 -5.90
CA GLY A 317 -4.33 -0.09 -4.74
C GLY A 317 -4.88 1.27 -5.12
N ALA A 318 -5.31 2.06 -4.13
CA ALA A 318 -5.57 3.47 -4.37
C ALA A 318 -4.22 4.18 -4.49
N ILE A 319 -3.76 4.37 -5.74
CA ILE A 319 -2.39 4.83 -6.02
C ILE A 319 -2.30 6.34 -5.82
N ASN A 320 -1.30 6.73 -5.06
CA ASN A 320 -0.92 8.10 -4.79
C ASN A 320 0.59 8.29 -4.97
N TRP A 321 1.07 9.53 -4.86
CA TRP A 321 2.49 9.84 -5.05
C TRP A 321 3.07 10.54 -3.84
N ALA A 322 4.22 10.06 -3.40
CA ALA A 322 4.97 10.64 -2.29
C ALA A 322 6.47 10.54 -2.57
N ALA A 323 7.22 11.52 -2.07
CA ALA A 323 8.66 11.40 -1.90
C ALA A 323 8.96 11.03 -0.45
N LEU A 324 10.09 10.35 -0.25
CA LEU A 324 10.49 9.82 1.04
C LEU A 324 11.91 10.25 1.32
N VAL A 325 12.28 10.41 2.58
CA VAL A 325 13.66 10.70 3.00
C VAL A 325 14.19 9.45 3.71
N PRO A 326 14.68 8.42 2.99
CA PRO A 326 15.03 7.13 3.58
C PRO A 326 15.81 7.23 4.89
N ARG A 327 16.75 8.18 4.98
CA ARG A 327 17.51 8.52 6.20
C ARG A 327 17.20 9.96 6.66
N ALA A 328 16.38 10.11 7.69
CA ALA A 328 15.93 11.43 8.19
C ALA A 328 16.68 11.88 9.46
N VAL A 329 18.03 11.76 9.46
CA VAL A 329 18.90 11.91 10.66
C VAL A 329 18.78 13.27 11.36
N TRP A 330 18.41 14.33 10.64
CA TRP A 330 18.44 15.70 11.15
C TRP A 330 17.10 16.44 11.02
N SER A 331 16.30 16.14 9.98
CA SER A 331 15.02 16.82 9.71
C SER A 331 13.83 16.21 10.45
N GLY A 332 13.96 14.98 10.95
CA GLY A 332 12.85 14.21 11.52
C GLY A 332 11.70 13.94 10.53
N VAL A 333 10.58 13.41 11.06
CA VAL A 333 9.46 12.88 10.27
C VAL A 333 8.45 13.94 9.80
N ARG A 334 8.58 15.21 10.17
CA ARG A 334 7.64 16.25 9.63
C ARG A 334 7.84 16.57 8.15
N ALA A 335 8.89 16.01 7.56
CA ALA A 335 9.06 15.84 6.12
C ALA A 335 8.19 14.68 5.57
N ASP A 336 7.25 14.12 6.35
CA ASP A 336 6.33 13.02 6.00
C ASP A 336 5.48 13.27 4.75
N ARG A 337 5.45 14.52 4.30
CA ARG A 337 4.74 14.97 3.10
C ARG A 337 5.67 15.52 2.04
N CYS A 338 6.96 15.21 2.11
CA CYS A 338 7.91 15.55 1.06
C CYS A 338 7.32 15.12 -0.28
N GLY A 339 7.07 16.09 -1.18
CA GLY A 339 6.48 15.83 -2.47
C GLY A 339 5.19 15.01 -2.43
N PHE A 340 4.37 15.07 -1.37
CA PHE A 340 3.09 14.36 -1.37
C PHE A 340 2.10 15.07 -2.30
N GLY A 341 1.39 14.33 -3.13
CA GLY A 341 0.32 14.90 -3.93
C GLY A 341 -0.57 13.83 -4.55
N TRP A 342 -1.85 14.17 -4.72
CA TRP A 342 -2.89 13.34 -5.35
C TRP A 342 -2.69 13.23 -6.87
N GLY A 343 -1.51 12.76 -7.28
CA GLY A 343 -1.03 12.68 -8.65
C GLY A 343 0.43 13.14 -8.79
N LEU A 344 1.11 12.62 -9.82
CA LEU A 344 2.54 12.86 -10.08
C LEU A 344 2.86 14.36 -10.20
N GLY A 345 2.07 15.13 -10.94
CA GLY A 345 2.32 16.56 -11.15
C GLY A 345 2.26 17.38 -9.86
N ALA A 346 1.23 17.16 -9.03
CA ALA A 346 1.09 17.83 -7.74
C ALA A 346 2.22 17.43 -6.77
N SER A 347 2.56 16.14 -6.76
CA SER A 347 3.64 15.59 -5.98
C SER A 347 5.01 16.20 -6.35
N LEU A 348 5.32 16.29 -7.65
CA LEU A 348 6.55 16.93 -8.14
C LEU A 348 6.57 18.45 -7.90
N SER A 349 5.43 19.11 -8.03
CA SER A 349 5.30 20.55 -7.72
C SER A 349 5.65 20.84 -6.25
N ASN A 350 5.28 19.93 -5.34
CA ASN A 350 5.59 20.05 -3.92
C ASN A 350 7.05 19.63 -3.61
N TYR A 351 7.63 18.75 -4.42
CA TYR A 351 8.96 18.17 -4.16
C TYR A 351 10.07 19.24 -4.14
N GLY A 352 10.11 20.13 -5.13
CA GLY A 352 11.15 21.18 -5.24
C GLY A 352 10.87 22.48 -4.47
N ARG A 353 9.82 22.50 -3.65
CA ARG A 353 9.32 23.72 -3.00
C ARG A 353 9.54 23.68 -1.50
N SER A 354 10.02 24.80 -0.94
CA SER A 354 10.01 25.04 0.50
C SER A 354 8.67 25.58 0.97
N PHE A 355 8.31 25.30 2.22
CA PHE A 355 7.09 25.78 2.85
C PHE A 355 7.42 26.57 4.12
N GLY A 356 6.52 27.49 4.52
CA GLY A 356 6.74 28.36 5.67
C GLY A 356 7.80 29.45 5.43
N THR A 357 8.22 30.12 6.49
CA THR A 357 9.21 31.21 6.43
C THR A 357 10.56 30.75 6.99
N GLN A 358 11.65 30.91 6.25
CA GLN A 358 13.00 30.53 6.71
C GLN A 358 13.33 31.14 8.08
N GLY A 359 13.92 30.33 8.96
CA GLY A 359 14.24 30.72 10.35
C GLY A 359 13.08 30.63 11.35
N LYS A 360 11.87 30.26 10.91
CA LYS A 360 10.71 30.04 11.79
C LYS A 360 10.43 28.55 12.01
N LYS A 361 9.67 28.25 13.09
CA LYS A 361 9.28 26.88 13.48
C LYS A 361 8.40 26.15 12.45
N ASP A 362 7.74 26.88 11.56
CA ASP A 362 6.90 26.35 10.49
C ASP A 362 7.66 26.12 9.17
N PHE A 363 8.93 26.50 9.09
CA PHE A 363 9.75 26.28 7.89
C PHE A 363 9.93 24.79 7.60
N GLN A 364 9.73 24.43 6.34
CA GLN A 364 10.10 23.13 5.80
C GLN A 364 10.97 23.39 4.56
N PRO A 365 12.24 22.93 4.55
CA PRO A 365 13.05 22.97 3.34
C PRO A 365 12.40 22.13 2.25
N ALA A 366 12.77 22.40 1.00
CA ALA A 366 12.33 21.59 -0.11
C ALA A 366 12.89 20.16 -0.01
N CYS A 367 12.23 19.20 -0.66
CA CYS A 367 12.43 17.79 -0.41
C CYS A 367 13.78 17.30 -0.97
N ASP A 368 14.16 17.80 -2.13
CA ASP A 368 15.47 17.58 -2.74
C ASP A 368 16.62 18.18 -1.89
N ASP A 369 16.37 19.27 -1.15
CA ASP A 369 17.38 19.85 -0.24
C ASP A 369 17.64 18.95 0.99
N VAL A 370 16.70 18.05 1.32
CA VAL A 370 16.83 17.13 2.45
C VAL A 370 17.14 15.69 2.05
N GLY A 371 17.48 15.48 0.78
CA GLY A 371 17.82 14.16 0.25
C GLY A 371 16.63 13.23 0.09
N ALA A 372 15.42 13.76 -0.08
CA ALA A 372 14.26 12.94 -0.38
C ALA A 372 14.42 12.25 -1.75
N VAL A 373 14.09 10.98 -1.87
CA VAL A 373 13.97 10.31 -3.17
C VAL A 373 12.89 11.00 -4.00
N PRO A 374 13.04 11.09 -5.34
CA PRO A 374 11.99 11.60 -6.21
C PRO A 374 10.64 10.89 -5.98
N PRO A 375 9.52 11.58 -6.24
CA PRO A 375 8.21 10.97 -6.07
C PRO A 375 8.05 9.61 -6.73
N LEU A 376 7.51 8.69 -5.93
CA LEU A 376 7.20 7.33 -6.34
C LEU A 376 5.73 7.00 -6.07
N PRO A 377 5.14 6.10 -6.86
CA PRO A 377 3.79 5.64 -6.63
C PRO A 377 3.74 4.70 -5.42
N TYR A 378 2.70 4.84 -4.61
CA TYR A 378 2.41 3.94 -3.49
C TYR A 378 0.89 3.77 -3.36
N ALA A 379 0.44 2.69 -2.72
CA ALA A 379 -0.98 2.48 -2.46
C ALA A 379 -1.33 2.96 -1.05
N THR A 380 -2.38 3.77 -0.91
CA THR A 380 -2.78 4.30 0.40
C THR A 380 -3.33 3.22 1.36
N GLY A 381 -3.32 3.50 2.66
CA GLY A 381 -3.69 2.59 3.76
C GLY A 381 -5.02 1.82 3.70
N ALA A 382 -5.96 2.13 2.81
CA ALA A 382 -7.13 1.27 2.57
C ALA A 382 -6.80 -0.19 2.31
N GLY A 383 -5.63 -0.44 1.74
CA GLY A 383 -5.16 -1.75 1.38
C GLY A 383 -4.62 -1.80 -0.03
N TYR A 384 -3.84 -2.82 -0.28
CA TYR A 384 -3.15 -3.02 -1.53
C TYR A 384 -2.85 -4.50 -1.76
N ILE A 385 -2.64 -4.87 -3.02
CA ILE A 385 -2.52 -6.26 -3.45
C ILE A 385 -1.37 -6.36 -4.46
N PHE A 386 -0.52 -7.36 -4.27
CA PHE A 386 0.48 -7.77 -5.23
C PHE A 386 -0.02 -8.99 -6.00
N SER A 387 0.38 -9.06 -7.25
CA SER A 387 0.59 -10.35 -7.93
C SER A 387 1.66 -11.17 -7.21
N ALA A 388 1.57 -12.50 -7.29
CA ALA A 388 2.49 -13.42 -6.61
C ALA A 388 3.97 -13.14 -6.91
N ARG A 389 4.30 -12.81 -8.17
CA ARG A 389 5.68 -12.52 -8.58
C ARG A 389 6.21 -11.24 -7.94
N VAL A 390 5.40 -10.17 -7.88
CA VAL A 390 5.79 -8.92 -7.23
C VAL A 390 5.91 -9.11 -5.71
N LEU A 391 5.02 -9.89 -5.09
CA LEU A 391 5.16 -10.24 -3.67
C LEU A 391 6.50 -10.93 -3.39
N ARG A 392 6.87 -11.94 -4.20
CA ARG A 392 8.16 -12.64 -4.03
C ARG A 392 9.32 -11.67 -4.12
N TYR A 393 9.30 -10.77 -5.10
CA TYR A 393 10.31 -9.71 -5.18
C TYR A 393 10.41 -8.91 -3.89
N VAL A 394 9.29 -8.37 -3.39
CA VAL A 394 9.28 -7.60 -2.14
C VAL A 394 9.82 -8.42 -0.98
N ALA A 395 9.49 -9.72 -0.92
CA ALA A 395 9.90 -10.61 0.15
C ALA A 395 11.38 -11.04 0.12
N THR A 396 12.01 -11.06 -1.06
CA THR A 396 13.34 -11.68 -1.25
C THR A 396 14.41 -10.75 -1.83
N ASP A 397 14.04 -9.59 -2.39
CA ASP A 397 15.01 -8.67 -2.98
C ASP A 397 16.04 -8.19 -1.95
N LYS A 398 17.32 -8.22 -2.33
CA LYS A 398 18.42 -7.92 -1.41
C LYS A 398 18.38 -6.50 -0.88
N GLN A 399 17.92 -5.52 -1.67
CA GLN A 399 17.81 -4.12 -1.23
C GLN A 399 16.69 -3.98 -0.21
N VAL A 400 15.55 -4.64 -0.44
CA VAL A 400 14.43 -4.64 0.50
C VAL A 400 14.80 -5.36 1.80
N VAL A 401 15.38 -6.56 1.72
CA VAL A 401 15.83 -7.33 2.89
C VAL A 401 16.84 -6.53 3.71
N ARG A 402 17.83 -5.91 3.05
CA ARG A 402 18.82 -5.06 3.70
C ARG A 402 18.17 -3.86 4.39
N TRP A 403 17.26 -3.16 3.70
CA TRP A 403 16.53 -2.03 4.29
C TRP A 403 15.77 -2.46 5.55
N VAL A 404 15.05 -3.58 5.49
CA VAL A 404 14.28 -4.10 6.63
C VAL A 404 15.20 -4.51 7.79
N SER A 405 16.35 -5.11 7.50
CA SER A 405 17.36 -5.45 8.50
C SER A 405 17.93 -4.20 9.20
N GLU A 406 18.36 -3.19 8.44
CA GLU A 406 18.86 -1.93 8.97
C GLU A 406 17.79 -1.21 9.81
N ALA A 407 16.53 -1.23 9.34
CA ALA A 407 15.39 -0.64 10.04
C ALA A 407 15.07 -1.33 11.37
N ARG A 408 15.45 -2.61 11.57
CA ARG A 408 15.30 -3.33 12.84
C ARG A 408 16.47 -3.09 13.80
N GLY A 409 17.67 -2.78 13.28
CA GLY A 409 18.91 -2.63 14.04
C GLY A 409 19.13 -1.25 14.67
N ALA A 410 20.38 -0.92 15.00
CA ALA A 410 20.75 0.35 15.64
C ALA A 410 20.37 1.60 14.81
N GLU A 411 20.30 1.48 13.49
CA GLU A 411 19.89 2.53 12.55
C GLU A 411 18.37 2.75 12.49
N ARG A 412 17.58 2.00 13.28
CA ARG A 412 16.12 2.12 13.31
C ARG A 412 15.61 3.54 13.46
N GLU A 413 16.26 4.32 14.32
CA GLU A 413 15.84 5.70 14.56
C GLU A 413 16.14 6.65 13.40
N SER A 414 17.09 6.32 12.51
CA SER A 414 17.40 7.11 11.31
C SER A 414 16.48 6.76 10.13
N LEU A 415 15.97 5.52 10.10
CA LEU A 415 15.06 4.94 9.09
C LEU A 415 13.57 5.02 9.50
N GLN A 416 13.12 6.18 10.00
CA GLN A 416 11.82 6.37 10.67
C GLN A 416 10.55 6.17 9.81
N TRP A 417 10.67 5.91 8.52
CA TRP A 417 9.52 5.72 7.62
C TRP A 417 8.76 4.41 7.84
N GLN A 418 9.20 3.59 8.79
CA GLN A 418 8.40 2.52 9.42
C GLN A 418 7.02 3.00 9.91
N LYS A 419 6.84 4.32 10.11
CA LYS A 419 5.56 4.97 10.46
C LYS A 419 4.54 5.02 9.31
N PHE A 420 4.97 4.78 8.07
CA PHE A 420 4.14 4.80 6.86
C PHE A 420 4.48 3.56 6.03
N GLU A 421 3.93 2.44 6.48
CA GLU A 421 4.11 1.14 5.85
C GLU A 421 3.75 1.18 4.34
N ASP A 422 2.67 1.89 4.01
CA ASP A 422 2.16 2.06 2.66
C ASP A 422 3.16 2.78 1.73
N THR A 423 3.79 3.85 2.18
CA THR A 423 4.81 4.54 1.38
C THR A 423 6.13 3.77 1.36
N THR A 424 6.49 3.10 2.46
CA THR A 424 7.65 2.21 2.54
C THR A 424 7.55 1.08 1.52
N THR A 425 6.36 0.50 1.35
CA THR A 425 6.12 -0.50 0.32
C THR A 425 6.28 0.08 -1.09
N GLY A 426 5.80 1.31 -1.34
CA GLY A 426 6.07 2.03 -2.59
C GLY A 426 7.58 2.21 -2.83
N TYR A 427 8.34 2.51 -1.78
CA TYR A 427 9.80 2.62 -1.84
C TYR A 427 10.47 1.31 -2.24
N TRP A 428 10.08 0.20 -1.62
CA TRP A 428 10.58 -1.13 -1.99
C TRP A 428 10.29 -1.46 -3.46
N LEU A 429 9.09 -1.13 -3.94
CA LEU A 429 8.71 -1.34 -5.34
C LEU A 429 9.46 -0.40 -6.31
N SER A 430 10.03 0.71 -5.84
CA SER A 430 10.79 1.62 -6.70
C SER A 430 12.06 0.98 -7.28
N TYR A 431 12.61 -0.02 -6.58
CA TYR A 431 13.75 -0.83 -7.01
C TYR A 431 13.37 -1.90 -8.04
N TYR A 432 12.09 -2.15 -8.26
CA TYR A 432 11.63 -3.20 -9.16
C TYR A 432 11.98 -2.86 -10.61
N GLN A 433 12.90 -3.64 -11.20
CA GLN A 433 13.50 -3.31 -12.50
C GLN A 433 12.56 -3.57 -13.69
N SER A 434 11.68 -4.57 -13.58
CA SER A 434 10.69 -4.85 -14.63
C SER A 434 9.58 -3.80 -14.67
N ALA A 435 8.81 -3.78 -15.77
CA ALA A 435 7.72 -2.84 -15.98
C ALA A 435 6.49 -3.15 -15.10
N LEU A 436 6.58 -2.83 -13.80
CA LEU A 436 5.50 -2.96 -12.83
C LEU A 436 4.29 -2.13 -13.27
N LYS A 437 3.12 -2.79 -13.33
CA LYS A 437 1.82 -2.16 -13.58
C LYS A 437 1.18 -1.78 -12.26
N TYR A 438 1.02 -0.48 -12.04
CA TYR A 438 0.30 0.05 -10.89
C TYR A 438 -1.16 0.25 -11.29
N ILE A 439 -2.05 -0.62 -10.83
CA ILE A 439 -3.49 -0.55 -11.12
C ILE A 439 -4.15 0.35 -10.08
N ASN A 440 -4.52 1.56 -10.50
CA ASN A 440 -5.15 2.53 -9.62
C ASN A 440 -6.64 2.25 -9.46
N ILE A 441 -7.00 1.79 -8.26
CA ILE A 441 -8.39 1.53 -7.84
C ILE A 441 -8.99 2.62 -6.97
N GLY A 442 -8.32 3.78 -6.85
CA GLY A 442 -8.71 4.87 -5.96
C GLY A 442 -10.16 5.33 -6.08
N ARG A 443 -10.79 5.16 -7.25
CA ARG A 443 -12.20 5.49 -7.50
C ARG A 443 -13.22 4.55 -6.83
N TRP A 444 -12.82 3.34 -6.44
CA TRP A 444 -13.65 2.38 -5.69
C TRP A 444 -13.24 2.22 -4.24
N VAL A 445 -12.26 3.00 -3.78
CA VAL A 445 -11.92 3.06 -2.37
C VAL A 445 -12.73 4.19 -1.75
N HIS A 446 -13.42 3.86 -0.66
CA HIS A 446 -14.37 4.73 0.02
C HIS A 446 -13.97 4.87 1.49
N ASP A 447 -14.29 5.99 2.12
CA ASP A 447 -14.00 6.24 3.55
C ASP A 447 -15.33 6.31 4.31
N PHE A 448 -15.41 5.55 5.39
CA PHE A 448 -16.54 5.54 6.31
C PHE A 448 -16.79 6.91 6.94
N ARG A 449 -15.72 7.68 7.23
CA ARG A 449 -15.79 9.05 7.76
C ARG A 449 -15.97 10.07 6.63
N CYS A 450 -17.11 10.08 5.95
CA CYS A 450 -17.42 11.19 5.06
C CYS A 450 -17.99 12.39 5.84
N SER A 451 -17.09 13.28 6.28
CA SER A 451 -17.42 14.68 6.61
C SER A 451 -17.82 15.46 5.34
N GLU A 452 -18.37 16.68 5.43
CA GLU A 452 -18.63 17.56 4.27
C GLU A 452 -17.39 17.72 3.35
N ARG A 453 -16.18 17.60 3.92
CA ARG A 453 -14.90 17.57 3.18
C ARG A 453 -14.74 16.35 2.25
N GLY A 454 -15.42 15.24 2.50
CA GLY A 454 -15.47 14.08 1.59
C GLY A 454 -16.26 14.39 0.31
N GLY A 455 -17.27 15.25 0.40
CA GLY A 455 -17.93 15.85 -0.76
C GLY A 455 -16.97 16.74 -1.56
N GLN A 456 -16.18 17.58 -0.87
CA GLN A 456 -15.12 18.39 -1.50
C GLN A 456 -13.98 17.53 -2.09
N ALA A 457 -13.61 16.41 -1.46
CA ALA A 457 -12.63 15.47 -2.00
C ALA A 457 -13.12 14.79 -3.29
N ARG A 458 -14.44 14.59 -3.43
CA ARG A 458 -15.08 14.15 -4.68
C ARG A 458 -14.84 15.12 -5.85
N GLU A 459 -14.78 16.42 -5.55
CA GLU A 459 -14.63 17.50 -6.53
C GLU A 459 -13.16 17.88 -6.76
N GLY A 460 -12.31 17.83 -5.72
CA GLY A 460 -10.90 18.19 -5.76
C GLY A 460 -9.94 17.04 -6.13
N GLY A 461 -10.44 15.88 -6.52
CA GLY A 461 -9.60 14.73 -6.91
C GLY A 461 -8.95 13.98 -5.75
N GLY A 462 -9.46 14.13 -4.52
CA GLY A 462 -9.00 13.34 -3.37
C GLY A 462 -9.34 11.85 -3.52
N LEU A 463 -8.50 10.99 -2.94
CA LEU A 463 -8.86 9.59 -2.72
C LEU A 463 -9.91 9.50 -1.61
N TYR A 464 -10.73 8.44 -1.67
CA TYR A 464 -11.87 8.18 -0.77
C TYR A 464 -13.15 8.96 -1.06
N ARG A 465 -14.24 8.21 -1.20
CA ARG A 465 -15.61 8.69 -1.48
C ARG A 465 -16.60 8.09 -0.47
N PRO A 466 -17.87 8.53 -0.43
CA PRO A 466 -18.89 7.90 0.41
C PRO A 466 -19.16 6.44 -0.02
N PRO A 467 -19.25 5.47 0.92
CA PRO A 467 -19.51 4.07 0.61
C PRO A 467 -20.67 3.86 -0.38
N ALA A 468 -20.47 2.94 -1.33
CA ALA A 468 -21.46 2.60 -2.35
C ALA A 468 -21.41 1.11 -2.71
N LEU A 469 -22.40 0.64 -3.47
CA LEU A 469 -22.45 -0.75 -3.95
C LEU A 469 -21.16 -1.17 -4.69
N LYS A 470 -20.55 -0.23 -5.40
CA LYS A 470 -19.33 -0.42 -6.18
C LYS A 470 -18.03 -0.26 -5.38
N SER A 471 -18.09 -0.05 -4.05
CA SER A 471 -16.87 -0.01 -3.24
C SER A 471 -16.12 -1.33 -3.39
N LEU A 472 -14.82 -1.28 -3.67
CA LEU A 472 -13.91 -2.42 -3.50
C LEU A 472 -13.42 -2.48 -2.06
N PHE A 473 -13.12 -1.31 -1.49
CA PHE A 473 -12.69 -1.14 -0.11
C PHE A 473 -13.47 0.00 0.55
N VAL A 474 -13.84 -0.18 1.81
CA VAL A 474 -14.32 0.90 2.70
C VAL A 474 -13.38 0.98 3.89
N HIS A 475 -12.67 2.09 4.03
CA HIS A 475 -11.64 2.32 5.05
C HIS A 475 -12.15 3.18 6.21
N GLY A 476 -11.39 3.24 7.30
CA GLY A 476 -11.65 4.15 8.42
C GLY A 476 -12.79 3.71 9.35
N LEU A 477 -13.17 2.43 9.32
CA LEU A 477 -14.32 1.88 10.03
C LEU A 477 -14.14 1.93 11.56
N LYS A 478 -15.10 2.57 12.22
CA LYS A 478 -15.16 2.68 13.69
C LYS A 478 -16.61 2.53 14.14
N PHE A 479 -16.84 2.14 15.39
CA PHE A 479 -18.16 2.20 16.05
C PHE A 479 -19.34 1.66 15.20
N GLY A 480 -19.31 0.40 14.79
CA GLY A 480 -20.38 -0.21 13.98
C GLY A 480 -20.26 -0.03 12.47
N GLY A 481 -19.26 0.71 11.99
CA GLY A 481 -19.08 0.97 10.55
C GLY A 481 -18.94 -0.26 9.66
N PHE A 482 -18.48 -1.40 10.18
CA PHE A 482 -18.39 -2.65 9.40
C PHE A 482 -19.76 -3.15 8.92
N SER A 483 -20.80 -3.06 9.75
CA SER A 483 -22.16 -3.44 9.36
C SER A 483 -22.69 -2.50 8.26
N PHE A 484 -22.49 -1.20 8.45
CA PHE A 484 -22.86 -0.20 7.45
C PHE A 484 -22.14 -0.40 6.11
N ALA A 485 -20.84 -0.69 6.14
CA ALA A 485 -20.07 -0.99 4.94
C ALA A 485 -20.63 -2.23 4.24
N GLN A 486 -20.93 -3.30 5.00
CA GLN A 486 -21.52 -4.52 4.48
C GLN A 486 -22.86 -4.27 3.78
N GLU A 487 -23.75 -3.49 4.40
CA GLU A 487 -25.04 -3.08 3.83
C GLU A 487 -24.85 -2.21 2.58
N SER A 488 -23.95 -1.24 2.62
CA SER A 488 -23.66 -0.35 1.48
C SER A 488 -23.08 -1.09 0.27
N MET A 489 -22.40 -2.23 0.50
CA MET A 489 -21.79 -3.08 -0.53
C MET A 489 -22.69 -4.23 -0.99
N THR A 490 -23.87 -4.40 -0.41
CA THR A 490 -24.78 -5.54 -0.66
C THR A 490 -26.13 -5.04 -1.18
N PRO A 491 -26.69 -5.60 -2.27
CA PRO A 491 -28.05 -5.28 -2.68
C PRO A 491 -29.12 -5.77 -1.68
N PRO A 492 -30.21 -5.00 -1.46
CA PRO A 492 -30.39 -3.62 -1.91
C PRO A 492 -29.48 -2.68 -1.11
N ALA A 493 -28.63 -1.92 -1.81
CA ALA A 493 -27.72 -1.00 -1.14
C ALA A 493 -28.52 0.16 -0.57
N VAL A 494 -28.41 0.38 0.74
CA VAL A 494 -29.04 1.53 1.39
C VAL A 494 -28.38 2.80 0.85
N PRO A 495 -29.16 3.79 0.34
CA PRO A 495 -28.61 5.06 -0.09
C PRO A 495 -27.82 5.69 1.06
N TYR A 496 -26.55 6.02 0.81
CA TYR A 496 -25.72 6.71 1.79
C TYR A 496 -26.36 8.05 2.15
N SER A 497 -26.74 8.24 3.41
CA SER A 497 -27.22 9.51 3.96
C SER A 497 -26.15 10.09 4.89
N HIS A 498 -25.83 11.37 4.71
CA HIS A 498 -24.86 12.11 5.54
C HIS A 498 -25.38 12.45 6.96
N ARG A 499 -26.60 12.00 7.31
CA ARG A 499 -27.26 12.40 8.56
C ARG A 499 -26.80 11.59 9.76
#